data_AF-A0A8T5FMK3-F1
#
_entry.id   AF-A0A8T5FMK3-F1
#
_cell.length_a   1.000
_cell.length_b   1.000
_cell.length_c   1.000
_cell.angle_alpha   90.00
_cell.angle_beta   90.00
_cell.angle_gamma   90.00
#
_symmetry.space_group_name_H-M   'P 1'
#
loop_
_entity.id
_entity.type
_entity.pdbx_description
1 polymer ?
#
loop_
_entity_poly.entity_id
_entity_poly.type
_entity_poly.pdbx_seq_one_letter_code
_entity_poly.pdbx_strand_id
1 'polypeptide(L)' 'MTYTNTIENLEKLEVLSEIYNDLKNSVYTTRKDLDVAKLKMKLVKKEMLLLNHMINKEVSLR' A
#
# COMPACT_ATOMS: atom_id res chain seq x y z
N MET A 1 -1.81 -14.26 20.57
CA MET A 1 -1.96 -12.82 20.27
C MET A 1 -1.30 -12.40 18.94
N THR A 2 -0.53 -13.26 18.28
CA THR A 2 0.27 -12.92 17.10
C THR A 2 -0.52 -12.97 15.77
N TYR A 3 -1.56 -13.81 15.63
CA TYR A 3 -2.34 -13.89 14.38
C TYR A 3 -3.13 -12.62 14.04
N THR A 4 -3.58 -11.88 15.06
CA THR A 4 -4.37 -10.66 14.89
C THR A 4 -3.59 -9.58 14.14
N ASN A 5 -2.33 -9.34 14.49
CA ASN A 5 -1.48 -8.35 13.82
C ASN A 5 -1.21 -8.69 12.35
N THR A 6 -0.99 -9.97 12.03
CA THR A 6 -0.74 -10.39 10.65
C THR A 6 -1.99 -10.23 9.78
N ILE A 7 -3.18 -10.53 10.32
CA ILE A 7 -4.46 -10.31 9.62
C ILE A 7 -4.70 -8.80 9.41
N GLU A 8 -4.54 -7.97 10.43
CA GLU A 8 -4.67 -6.51 10.32
C GLU A 8 -3.70 -5.92 9.28
N ASN A 9 -2.47 -6.45 9.21
CA ASN A 9 -1.49 -6.01 8.22
C ASN A 9 -1.87 -6.46 6.79
N LEU A 10 -2.51 -7.62 6.62
CA LEU A 10 -3.01 -8.05 5.31
C LEU A 10 -4.19 -7.18 4.85
N GLU A 11 -5.12 -6.85 5.75
CA GLU A 11 -6.25 -5.94 5.45
C GLU A 11 -5.74 -4.55 5.05
N LYS A 12 -4.75 -4.01 5.76
CA LYS A 12 -4.10 -2.75 5.38
C LYS A 12 -3.43 -2.81 4.01
N LEU A 13 -2.84 -3.96 3.64
CA LEU A 13 -2.19 -4.14 2.34
C LEU A 13 -3.21 -4.13 1.19
N GLU A 14 -4.38 -4.73 1.42
CA GLU A 14 -5.51 -4.72 0.50
C GLU A 14 -6.00 -3.29 0.25
N VAL A 15 -6.26 -2.51 1.31
CA VAL A 15 -6.67 -1.10 1.21
C VAL A 15 -5.65 -0.26 0.44
N LEU A 16 -4.36 -0.44 0.71
CA LEU A 16 -3.31 0.28 -0.02
C LEU A 16 -3.27 -0.08 -1.51
N SER A 17 -3.55 -1.35 -1.84
CA SER A 17 -3.64 -1.81 -3.23
C SER A 17 -4.82 -1.16 -3.97
N GLU A 18 -5.97 -1.04 -3.32
CA GLU A 18 -7.14 -0.33 -3.87
C GLU A 18 -6.82 1.14 -4.13
N ILE A 19 -6.26 1.85 -3.15
CA ILE A 19 -5.86 3.26 -3.30
C ILE A 19 -4.88 3.44 -4.47
N TYR A 20 -3.90 2.54 -4.60
CA TYR A 20 -2.95 2.59 -5.70
C TYR A 20 -3.65 2.43 -7.06
N ASN A 21 -4.59 1.50 -7.16
CA ASN A 21 -5.35 1.25 -8.39
C ASN A 21 -6.26 2.43 -8.74
N ASP A 22 -6.92 3.03 -7.76
CA ASP A 22 -7.74 4.21 -7.96
C ASP A 22 -6.91 5.38 -8.51
N LEU A 23 -5.73 5.62 -7.94
CA LEU A 23 -4.79 6.62 -8.46
C LEU A 23 -4.30 6.26 -9.87
N LYS A 24 -3.99 4.98 -10.14
CA LYS A 24 -3.52 4.55 -11.46
C LYS A 24 -4.58 4.73 -12.55
N ASN A 25 -5.84 4.49 -12.21
CA ASN A 25 -6.95 4.48 -13.17
C ASN A 25 -7.71 5.81 -13.23
N SER A 26 -7.35 6.77 -12.39
CA SER A 26 -7.93 8.12 -12.40
C SER A 26 -7.52 8.90 -13.65
N VAL A 27 -8.44 9.73 -14.15
CA VAL A 27 -8.16 10.69 -15.21
C VAL A 27 -7.63 11.99 -14.60
N TYR A 28 -6.45 12.41 -15.02
CA TYR A 28 -5.81 13.65 -14.57
C TYR A 28 -5.89 14.72 -15.65
N THR A 29 -6.50 15.86 -15.32
CA THR A 29 -6.74 16.96 -16.27
C THR A 29 -5.60 17.98 -16.28
N THR A 30 -4.75 18.00 -15.24
CA THR A 30 -3.57 18.87 -15.19
C THR A 30 -2.29 18.09 -14.93
N ARG A 31 -1.16 18.63 -15.42
CA ARG A 31 0.18 18.09 -15.13
C ARG A 31 0.46 18.05 -13.63
N LYS A 32 0.01 19.06 -12.88
CA LYS A 32 0.18 19.13 -11.43
C LYS A 32 -0.55 17.98 -10.73
N ASP A 33 -1.78 17.68 -11.14
CA ASP A 33 -2.55 16.57 -10.56
C ASP A 33 -1.91 15.22 -10.88
N LEU A 34 -1.42 15.04 -12.10
CA LEU A 34 -0.67 13.84 -12.49
C LEU A 34 0.62 13.68 -11.67
N ASP A 35 1.37 14.76 -11.44
CA ASP A 35 2.60 14.72 -10.66
C ASP A 35 2.33 14.42 -9.18
N VAL A 36 1.28 15.02 -8.60
CA VAL A 36 0.80 14.70 -7.24
C VAL A 36 0.36 13.24 -7.14
N ALA A 37 -0.37 12.74 -8.12
CA ALA A 37 -0.79 11.34 -8.17
C ALA A 37 0.40 10.38 -8.22
N LYS A 38 1.40 10.66 -9.06
CA LYS A 38 2.64 9.86 -9.13
C LYS A 38 3.38 9.84 -7.78
N LEU A 39 3.44 10.97 -7.08
CA LEU A 39 4.04 11.04 -5.75
C LEU A 39 3.26 10.22 -4.72
N LYS A 40 1.93 10.32 -4.72
CA LYS A 40 1.05 9.49 -3.87
C LYS A 40 1.21 8.01 -4.16
N MET A 41 1.19 7.61 -5.43
CA MET A 41 1.43 6.22 -5.86
C MET A 41 2.80 5.70 -5.40
N LYS A 42 3.84 6.54 -5.45
CA LYS A 42 5.19 6.19 -4.96
C LYS A 42 5.21 5.99 -3.45
N LEU A 43 4.47 6.80 -2.70
CA LEU A 43 4.33 6.66 -1.25
C LEU A 43 3.60 5.36 -0.90
N VAL A 44 2.41 5.14 -1.48
CA VAL A 44 1.60 3.93 -1.27
C VAL A 44 2.41 2.68 -1.59
N LYS A 45 3.15 2.66 -2.71
CA LYS A 45 4.01 1.52 -3.06
C LYS A 45 5.09 1.24 -2.01
N LYS A 46 5.68 2.28 -1.40
CA LYS A 46 6.67 2.10 -0.32
C LYS A 46 6.02 1.55 0.95
N GLU A 47 4.84 2.05 1.31
CA GLU A 47 4.08 1.55 2.47
C GLU A 47 3.69 0.09 2.29
N MET A 48 3.21 -0.31 1.10
CA MET A 48 2.92 -1.72 0.78
C MET A 48 4.15 -2.62 0.92
N LEU A 49 5.33 -2.16 0.46
CA LEU A 49 6.58 -2.93 0.59
C LEU A 49 7.00 -3.08 2.05
N LEU A 50 6.89 -2.03 2.86
CA LEU A 50 7.20 -2.07 4.29
C LEU A 50 6.26 -3.03 5.02
N LEU A 51 4.97 -2.94 4.74
CA LEU A 51 3.94 -3.79 5.35
C LEU A 51 4.14 -5.25 4.96
N ASN A 52 4.41 -5.54 3.68
CA ASN A 52 4.75 -6.88 3.22
C ASN A 52 6.02 -7.42 3.90
N HIS A 53 7.05 -6.57 4.10
CA HIS A 53 8.24 -6.97 4.84
C HIS A 53 7.94 -7.30 6.31
N MET A 54 7.09 -6.51 6.97
CA MET A 54 6.65 -6.77 8.35
C MET A 54 5.88 -8.09 8.46
N ILE A 55 4.92 -8.33 7.56
CA ILE A 55 4.16 -9.59 7.49
C ILE A 55 5.11 -10.79 7.33
N ASN A 56 6.05 -10.73 6.38
CA ASN A 56 7.00 -11.81 6.15
C ASN A 56 7.90 -12.06 7.37
N LYS A 57 8.30 -11.01 8.09
CA LYS A 57 9.07 -11.13 9.33
C LYS A 57 8.24 -11.80 10.44
N GLU A 58 6.98 -11.43 10.60
CA GLU A 58 6.09 -12.02 11.60
C GLU A 58 5.75 -13.48 11.32
N VAL A 59 5.66 -13.85 10.04
CA VAL A 59 5.43 -15.24 9.62
C VAL A 59 6.68 -16.09 9.78
N SER A 60 7.86 -15.58 9.43
CA SER A 60 9.13 -16.33 9.52
C SER A 60 9.67 -16.52 10.94
N LEU A 61 9.20 -15.73 11.91
CA LEU A 61 9.54 -15.87 13.33
C LEU A 61 8.66 -16.90 14.09
N ARG A 62 7.78 -17.61 13.38
CA ARG A 62 6.92 -18.68 13.91
C ARG A 62 7.34 -20.02 13.37
#